data_AF-A0A497FP96-F1
#
_entry.id   AF-A0A497FP96-F1
#
_cell.length_a   1.000
_cell.length_b   1.000
_cell.length_c   1.000
_cell.angle_alpha   90.00
_cell.angle_beta   90.00
_cell.angle_gamma   90.00
#
_symmetry.space_group_name_H-M   'P 1'
#
loop_
_entity.id
_entity.type
_entity.pdbx_description
1 polymer ?
#
loop_
_entity_poly.entity_id
_entity_poly.type
_entity_poly.pdbx_seq_one_letter_code
_entity_poly.pdbx_strand_id
1 'polypeptide(L)'
;MSRIIEEKLAIFAWICLFMLMLGFSVKCHDDITIIRNKISLILLQRFLQLVRLEIPDNSRLLFELPSLDVNYTISLELANSENPCLLENGKVYVLEKRNNEVRIYPYKG
;
A
#
# COMPACT_ATOMS: atom_id res chain seq x y z
N MET A 1 -1.47 50.39 -25.87
CA MET A 1 -1.17 50.07 -24.45
C MET A 1 0.33 50.26 -24.23
N SER A 2 0.75 50.75 -23.07
CA SER A 2 2.18 51.04 -22.82
C SER A 2 2.98 49.73 -22.68
N ARG A 3 4.18 49.65 -23.26
CA ARG A 3 5.07 48.48 -23.27
C ARG A 3 5.31 47.89 -21.86
N ILE A 4 5.33 48.76 -20.85
CA ILE A 4 5.47 48.41 -19.43
C ILE A 4 4.26 47.61 -18.91
N ILE A 5 3.06 47.88 -19.42
CA ILE A 5 1.84 47.16 -19.04
C ILE A 5 1.86 45.76 -19.63
N GLU A 6 2.32 45.60 -20.87
CA GLU A 6 2.48 44.29 -21.51
C GLU A 6 3.50 43.40 -20.80
N GLU A 7 4.66 43.96 -20.40
CA GLU A 7 5.68 43.23 -19.64
C GLU A 7 5.17 42.78 -18.27
N LYS A 8 4.46 43.65 -17.55
CA LYS A 8 3.85 43.29 -16.25
C LYS A 8 2.79 42.21 -16.38
N LEU A 9 2.01 42.23 -17.46
CA LEU A 9 0.98 41.24 -17.74
C LEU A 9 1.59 39.88 -18.11
N ALA A 10 2.70 39.88 -18.86
CA ALA A 10 3.46 38.68 -19.19
C ALA A 10 4.09 38.03 -17.94
N ILE A 11 4.66 38.83 -17.03
CA ILE A 11 5.20 38.34 -15.75
C ILE A 11 4.08 37.72 -14.90
N PHE A 12 2.93 38.38 -14.82
CA PHE A 12 1.77 37.86 -14.07
C PHE A 12 1.27 36.53 -14.65
N ALA A 13 1.15 36.44 -15.98
CA ALA A 13 0.78 35.20 -16.65
C ALA A 13 1.77 34.06 -16.35
N TRP A 14 3.08 34.35 -16.35
CA TRP A 14 4.12 33.39 -16.00
C TRP A 14 4.01 32.89 -14.55
N ILE A 15 3.75 33.78 -13.60
CA ILE A 15 3.56 33.40 -12.19
C ILE A 15 2.33 32.50 -12.03
N CYS A 16 1.20 32.84 -12.68
CA CYS A 16 0.01 32.00 -12.65
C CYS A 16 0.27 30.61 -13.23
N LEU A 17 1.00 30.53 -14.35
CA LEU A 17 1.31 29.27 -15.01
C LEU A 17 2.26 28.41 -14.17
N PHE A 18 3.23 29.03 -13.51
CA PHE A 18 4.12 28.36 -12.55
C PHE A 18 3.35 27.79 -11.36
N MET A 19 2.43 28.57 -10.77
CA MET A 19 1.60 28.11 -9.65
C MET A 19 0.68 26.94 -10.03
N LEU A 20 0.13 26.95 -11.25
CA LEU A 20 -0.66 25.82 -11.77
C LEU A 20 0.18 24.55 -11.91
N MET A 21 1.41 24.66 -12.43
CA MET A 21 2.34 23.53 -12.57
C MET A 21 2.76 22.95 -11.21
N LEU A 22 2.98 23.81 -10.21
CA LEU A 22 3.24 23.37 -8.84
C LEU A 22 2.04 22.63 -8.24
N GLY A 23 0.83 23.19 -8.38
CA GLY A 23 -0.38 22.54 -7.91
C GLY A 23 -0.62 21.17 -8.54
N PHE A 24 -0.35 21.04 -9.85
CA PHE A 24 -0.44 19.76 -10.55
C PHE A 24 0.62 18.76 -10.05
N SER A 25 1.86 19.22 -9.83
CA SER A 25 2.95 18.37 -9.34
C SER A 25 2.67 17.82 -7.95
N VAL A 26 2.14 18.64 -7.04
CA VAL A 26 1.74 18.21 -5.68
C VAL A 26 0.62 17.18 -5.77
N LYS A 27 -0.42 17.45 -6.57
CA LYS A 27 -1.55 16.53 -6.74
C LYS A 27 -1.12 15.19 -7.37
N CYS A 28 -0.25 15.23 -8.38
CA CYS A 28 0.32 14.01 -8.95
C CYS A 28 1.15 13.23 -7.95
N HIS A 29 1.91 13.89 -7.08
CA HIS A 29 2.66 13.22 -6.03
C HIS A 29 1.75 12.48 -5.05
N ASP A 30 0.67 13.12 -4.62
CA ASP A 30 -0.32 12.50 -3.74
C ASP A 30 -1.01 11.31 -4.41
N ASP A 31 -1.43 11.45 -5.67
CA ASP A 31 -2.05 10.37 -6.43
C ASP A 31 -1.09 9.20 -6.65
N ILE A 32 0.19 9.46 -6.97
CA ILE A 32 1.24 8.43 -7.09
C ILE A 32 1.43 7.70 -5.76
N THR A 33 1.43 8.44 -4.65
CA THR A 33 1.60 7.86 -3.31
C THR A 33 0.41 6.96 -2.96
N ILE A 34 -0.82 7.38 -3.27
CA ILE A 34 -2.04 6.58 -3.10
C ILE A 34 -2.00 5.31 -3.97
N ILE A 35 -1.59 5.44 -5.24
CA ILE A 35 -1.51 4.30 -6.17
C ILE A 35 -0.44 3.30 -5.72
N ARG A 36 0.76 3.78 -5.36
CA ARG A 36 1.85 2.94 -4.83
C ARG A 36 1.37 2.13 -3.64
N ASN A 37 0.72 2.80 -2.70
CA ASN A 37 0.19 2.22 -1.48
C ASN A 37 -0.89 1.15 -1.75
N LYS A 38 -1.83 1.42 -2.67
CA LYS A 38 -2.86 0.44 -3.07
C LYS A 38 -2.27 -0.76 -3.80
N ILE A 39 -1.32 -0.57 -4.71
CA ILE A 39 -0.71 -1.65 -5.48
C ILE A 39 0.10 -2.58 -4.57
N SER A 40 0.90 -2.02 -3.65
CA SER A 40 1.65 -2.81 -2.68
C SER A 40 0.76 -3.70 -1.82
N LEU A 41 -0.41 -3.19 -1.41
CA LEU A 41 -1.40 -3.97 -0.66
C LEU A 41 -1.95 -5.17 -1.46
N ILE A 42 -2.35 -4.92 -2.71
CA ILE A 42 -2.92 -5.96 -3.59
C ILE A 42 -1.87 -7.04 -3.88
N LEU A 43 -0.62 -6.65 -4.13
CA LEU A 43 0.47 -7.59 -4.37
C LEU A 43 0.75 -8.45 -3.13
N LEU A 44 0.79 -7.83 -1.94
CA LEU A 44 1.00 -8.54 -0.69
C LEU A 44 -0.13 -9.54 -0.41
N GLN A 45 -1.38 -9.14 -0.64
CA GLN A 45 -2.53 -10.03 -0.48
C GLN A 45 -2.46 -11.23 -1.43
N ARG A 46 -2.12 -11.01 -2.71
CA ARG A 46 -1.93 -12.09 -3.69
C ARG A 46 -0.77 -13.01 -3.32
N PHE A 47 0.34 -12.45 -2.87
CA PHE A 47 1.50 -13.23 -2.44
C PHE A 47 1.15 -14.15 -1.28
N LEU A 48 0.44 -13.63 -0.25
CA LEU A 48 -0.02 -14.45 0.87
C LEU A 48 -0.99 -15.55 0.45
N GLN A 49 -1.86 -15.30 -0.54
CA GLN A 49 -2.72 -16.32 -1.12
C GLN A 49 -1.94 -17.42 -1.84
N LEU A 50 -0.88 -17.07 -2.59
CA LEU A 50 -0.02 -18.05 -3.26
C LEU A 50 0.77 -18.89 -2.25
N VAL A 51 1.41 -18.25 -1.28
CA VAL A 51 2.15 -18.94 -0.21
C VAL A 51 1.24 -19.91 0.55
N ARG A 52 -0.02 -19.53 0.80
CA ARG A 52 -1.01 -20.41 1.41
C ARG A 52 -1.27 -21.69 0.61
N LEU A 53 -1.29 -21.61 -0.72
CA LEU A 53 -1.51 -22.77 -1.58
C LEU A 53 -0.28 -23.66 -1.67
N GLU A 54 0.91 -23.06 -1.68
CA GLU A 54 2.18 -23.76 -1.90
C GLU A 54 2.81 -24.32 -0.62
N ILE A 55 2.44 -23.81 0.56
CA ILE A 55 3.05 -24.27 1.80
C ILE A 55 2.73 -25.77 2.05
N PRO A 56 3.75 -26.61 2.34
CA PRO A 56 3.54 -28.03 2.61
C PRO A 56 2.78 -28.25 3.92
N ASP A 57 2.02 -29.33 4.01
CA ASP A 57 1.34 -29.72 5.25
C ASP A 57 2.33 -29.99 6.38
N ASN A 58 1.94 -29.64 7.60
CA ASN A 58 2.74 -29.69 8.83
C ASN A 58 3.98 -28.79 8.82
N SER A 59 4.02 -27.77 7.96
CA SER A 59 5.09 -26.77 7.96
C SER A 59 4.65 -25.42 8.48
N ARG A 60 5.65 -24.63 8.87
CA ARG A 60 5.50 -23.28 9.42
C ARG A 60 6.39 -22.33 8.64
N LEU A 61 5.84 -21.21 8.22
CA LEU A 61 6.56 -20.14 7.57
C LEU A 61 6.45 -18.89 8.44
N LEU A 62 7.61 -18.34 8.82
CA LEU A 62 7.67 -17.02 9.44
C LEU A 62 7.83 -15.98 8.36
N PHE A 63 7.04 -14.93 8.45
CA PHE A 63 7.17 -13.77 7.58
C PHE A 63 6.93 -12.49 8.37
N GLU A 64 7.62 -11.44 7.97
CA GLU A 64 7.47 -10.10 8.55
C GLU A 64 6.65 -9.25 7.58
N LEU A 65 5.61 -8.58 8.07
CA LEU A 65 4.92 -7.60 7.25
C LEU A 65 5.80 -6.34 7.15
N PRO A 66 6.11 -5.87 5.93
CA PRO A 66 6.85 -4.63 5.77
C PRO A 66 6.10 -3.48 6.44
N SER A 67 6.83 -2.61 7.13
CA SER A 67 6.28 -1.39 7.71
C SER A 67 5.94 -0.41 6.58
N LEU A 68 4.69 -0.42 6.13
CA LEU A 68 4.20 0.60 5.22
C LEU A 68 3.68 1.80 6.02
N ASP A 69 3.79 3.00 5.46
CA ASP A 69 3.45 4.29 6.11
C ASP A 69 1.99 4.40 6.59
N VAL A 70 1.13 3.49 6.15
CA VAL A 70 -0.28 3.43 6.55
C VAL A 70 -0.52 2.10 7.23
N ASN A 71 -1.16 2.09 8.40
CA ASN A 71 -1.62 0.87 9.05
C ASN A 71 -2.62 0.15 8.13
N TYR A 72 -2.16 -0.88 7.42
CA TYR A 72 -3.00 -1.66 6.54
C TYR A 72 -3.55 -2.84 7.30
N THR A 73 -4.86 -3.00 7.20
CA THR A 73 -5.55 -4.19 7.63
C THR A 73 -5.71 -5.11 6.44
N ILE A 74 -4.96 -6.21 6.39
CA ILE A 74 -5.11 -7.20 5.31
C ILE A 74 -6.17 -8.21 5.73
N SER A 75 -7.37 -8.13 5.16
CA SER A 75 -8.36 -9.20 5.31
C SER A 75 -8.01 -10.35 4.37
N LEU A 76 -7.43 -11.42 4.94
CA LEU A 76 -7.35 -12.69 4.23
C LEU A 76 -8.73 -13.33 4.30
N GLU A 77 -9.41 -13.43 3.15
CA GLU A 77 -10.58 -14.28 3.02
C GLU A 77 -10.12 -15.74 3.17
N LEU A 78 -10.17 -16.22 4.41
CA LEU A 78 -10.05 -17.64 4.68
C LEU A 78 -11.29 -18.30 4.09
N ALA A 79 -11.10 -19.10 3.05
CA ALA A 79 -12.13 -19.89 2.38
C ALA A 79 -12.96 -20.84 3.27
N ASN A 80 -12.93 -20.72 4.61
CA ASN A 80 -13.82 -21.36 5.59
C ASN A 80 -13.73 -20.73 7.00
N SER A 81 -13.26 -19.48 7.17
CA SER A 81 -13.24 -18.84 8.51
C SER A 81 -14.02 -17.54 8.51
N GLU A 82 -15.04 -17.47 9.35
CA GLU A 82 -15.87 -16.29 9.61
C GLU A 82 -15.08 -15.11 10.24
N ASN A 83 -13.79 -15.29 10.52
CA ASN A 83 -12.96 -14.28 11.17
C ASN A 83 -11.86 -13.77 10.20
N PRO A 84 -12.04 -12.57 9.61
CA PRO A 84 -10.95 -11.91 8.90
C PRO A 84 -9.79 -11.67 9.88
N CYS A 85 -8.62 -12.24 9.58
CA CYS A 85 -7.43 -12.03 10.40
C CYS A 85 -6.89 -10.62 10.14
N LEU A 86 -6.93 -9.74 11.15
CA LEU A 86 -6.38 -8.38 11.04
C LEU A 86 -4.85 -8.45 11.23
N LEU A 87 -4.12 -8.31 10.13
CA LEU A 87 -2.65 -8.20 10.15
C LEU A 87 -2.26 -6.72 10.34
N GLU A 88 -1.29 -6.46 11.19
CA GLU A 88 -0.71 -5.15 11.47
C GLU A 88 0.69 -5.06 10.88
N ASN A 89 1.06 -3.87 10.39
CA ASN A 89 2.38 -3.61 9.82
C ASN A 89 3.51 -3.74 10.85
N GLY A 90 4.70 -4.16 10.39
CA GLY A 90 5.90 -4.22 11.23
C GLY A 90 5.87 -5.32 12.30
N LYS A 91 4.90 -6.23 12.22
CA LYS A 91 4.82 -7.42 13.08
C LYS A 91 5.21 -8.67 12.30
N VAL A 92 5.82 -9.61 13.02
CA VAL A 92 6.13 -10.94 12.51
C VAL A 92 4.93 -11.86 12.72
N TYR A 93 4.58 -12.62 11.68
CA TYR A 93 3.49 -13.57 11.70
C TYR A 93 3.98 -14.96 11.33
N VAL A 94 3.30 -15.96 11.88
CA VAL A 94 3.50 -17.36 11.54
C VAL A 94 2.32 -17.80 10.67
N LEU A 95 2.63 -18.35 9.50
CA LEU A 95 1.70 -19.09 8.66
C LEU A 95 1.96 -20.58 8.89
N GLU A 96 1.01 -21.26 9.52
CA GLU A 96 1.08 -22.69 9.81
C GLU A 96 0.00 -23.43 9.03
N LYS A 97 0.40 -24.49 8.32
CA LYS A 97 -0.53 -25.40 7.68
C LYS A 97 -0.53 -26.72 8.43
N ARG A 98 -1.68 -27.10 8.99
CA ARG A 98 -1.85 -28.35 9.74
C ARG A 98 -3.20 -28.95 9.40
N ASN A 99 -3.23 -30.25 9.09
CA ASN A 99 -4.45 -30.96 8.71
C ASN A 99 -5.23 -30.25 7.60
N ASN A 100 -4.53 -29.73 6.58
CA ASN A 100 -5.12 -28.97 5.47
C ASN A 100 -5.81 -27.63 5.88
N GLU A 101 -5.72 -27.22 7.15
CA GLU A 101 -6.11 -25.90 7.62
C GLU A 101 -4.89 -24.98 7.64
N VAL A 102 -5.07 -23.75 7.15
CA VAL A 102 -4.03 -22.72 7.21
C VAL A 102 -4.43 -21.70 8.27
N ARG A 103 -3.54 -21.50 9.23
CA ARG A 103 -3.70 -20.58 10.36
C ARG A 103 -2.63 -19.52 10.30
N ILE A 104 -3.01 -18.29 10.60
CA ILE A 104 -2.09 -17.15 10.67
C ILE A 104 -2.27 -16.48 12.02
N TYR A 105 -1.17 -16.29 12.75
CA TYR A 105 -1.18 -15.67 14.06
C TYR A 105 0.11 -14.88 14.28
N PRO A 106 0.08 -13.84 15.13
CA PRO A 106 1.29 -13.07 15.45
C PRO A 106 2.31 -13.98 16.13
N TYR A 107 3.57 -13.85 15.72
CA TYR A 107 4.68 -14.54 16.37
C TYR A 107 4.90 -13.91 17.75
N LYS A 108 4.51 -14.65 18.79
CA LYS A 108 4.92 -14.37 20.17
C LYS A 108 6.15 -15.24 20.41
N GLY A 109 7.32 -14.60 20.49
CA GLY A 109 8.57 -15.28 20.86
C GLY A 109 8.44 -16.01 22.19
#